data_AF-A0A1V6A7P5-F1
#
_entry.id   AF-A0A1V6A7P5-F1
#
_cell.length_a   1.000
_cell.length_b   1.000
_cell.length_c   1.000
_cell.angle_alpha   90.00
_cell.angle_beta   90.00
_cell.angle_gamma   90.00
#
_symmetry.space_group_name_H-M   'P 1'
#
loop_
_entity.id
_entity.type
_entity.pdbx_description
1 polymer ?
#
loop_
_entity_poly.entity_id
_entity_poly.type
_entity_poly.pdbx_seq_one_letter_code
_entity_poly.pdbx_strand_id
1 'polypeptide(L)'
;MLTKKKINLRLISQILFFIIIAAITVNHSLAEQGSAVEAVPSASIHAVCPFGGVVSIYRFVTQGSFVQKVHEASFSLMVIVFFSAVLFGPVFCGWVCPFGSFQEWVGKLGRRFFGRRYNSLVPRKADRLLGYLRYLVLVWVVYATAVSAKLVFSTYDPYSALFTFWTSEVQLTAVAILILVILASLFVERPWCKYACPYGALLGLTNLVRPFSIRREPSTCISCGKCDRTCPMNIKVSESTNVRDTRCISCMECTSKSACPVKETVELTAPSPRRSANEAE
;
A
#
# COMPACT_ATOMS: atom_id res chain seq x y z
N MET A 1 -15.89 -2.01 35.13
CA MET A 1 -14.69 -2.23 34.27
C MET A 1 -14.93 -1.59 32.91
N LEU A 2 -14.48 -0.34 32.74
CA LEU A 2 -14.50 0.32 31.43
C LEU A 2 -13.46 -0.37 30.55
N THR A 3 -13.90 -1.18 29.59
CA THR A 3 -13.05 -1.68 28.52
C THR A 3 -12.48 -0.47 27.81
N LYS A 4 -11.20 -0.12 28.08
CA LYS A 4 -10.47 0.87 27.28
C LYS A 4 -10.57 0.41 25.83
N LYS A 5 -11.46 1.03 25.06
CA LYS A 5 -11.65 0.78 23.64
C LYS A 5 -10.28 0.97 23.01
N LYS A 6 -9.60 -0.12 22.62
CA LYS A 6 -8.26 -0.03 22.02
C LYS A 6 -8.39 0.86 20.80
N ILE A 7 -7.79 2.05 20.87
CA ILE A 7 -7.78 3.01 19.78
C ILE A 7 -7.03 2.35 18.62
N ASN A 8 -7.74 2.08 17.52
CA ASN A 8 -7.13 1.50 16.33
C ASN A 8 -6.46 2.62 15.52
N LEU A 9 -5.22 2.94 15.91
CA LEU A 9 -4.44 4.04 15.33
C LEU A 9 -4.32 3.93 13.80
N ARG A 10 -4.24 2.69 13.28
CA ARG A 10 -4.20 2.42 11.85
C ARG A 10 -5.50 2.83 11.17
N LEU A 11 -6.65 2.44 11.72
CA LEU A 11 -7.94 2.84 11.15
C LEU A 11 -8.12 4.36 11.16
N ILE A 12 -7.69 5.03 12.24
CA ILE A 12 -7.74 6.50 12.32
C ILE A 12 -6.88 7.14 11.23
N SER A 13 -5.64 6.68 11.06
CA SER A 13 -4.75 7.13 9.98
C SER A 13 -5.39 6.93 8.61
N GLN A 14 -5.93 5.74 8.34
CA GLN A 14 -6.58 5.41 7.07
C GLN A 14 -7.76 6.33 6.75
N ILE A 15 -8.64 6.58 7.73
CA ILE A 15 -9.80 7.47 7.58
C ILE A 15 -9.33 8.91 7.36
N LEU A 16 -8.37 9.39 8.17
CA LEU A 16 -7.84 10.74 8.08
C LEU A 16 -7.28 11.04 6.70
N PHE A 17 -6.36 10.20 6.20
CA PHE A 17 -5.76 10.41 4.88
C PHE A 17 -6.75 10.22 3.74
N PHE A 18 -7.74 9.32 3.88
CA PHE A 18 -8.81 9.19 2.89
C PHE A 18 -9.63 10.48 2.80
N ILE A 19 -10.04 11.05 3.93
CA ILE A 19 -10.81 12.30 3.98
C ILE A 19 -9.98 13.47 3.41
N ILE A 20 -8.70 13.59 3.80
CA ILE A 20 -7.81 14.65 3.29
C ILE A 20 -7.71 14.59 1.76
N ILE A 21 -7.46 13.40 1.20
CA ILE A 21 -7.30 13.24 -0.25
C ILE A 21 -8.61 13.45 -1.00
N ALA A 22 -9.74 12.99 -0.43
CA ALA A 22 -11.07 13.26 -0.98
C ALA A 22 -11.36 14.77 -0.99
N ALA A 23 -11.07 15.48 0.10
CA ALA A 23 -11.27 16.92 0.21
C ALA A 23 -10.41 17.71 -0.79
N ILE A 24 -9.13 17.36 -0.95
CA ILE A 24 -8.24 17.96 -1.96
C ILE A 24 -8.81 17.76 -3.37
N THR A 25 -9.29 16.55 -3.67
CA THR A 25 -9.83 16.24 -5.00
C THR A 25 -11.11 17.00 -5.29
N VAL A 26 -12.02 17.06 -4.32
CA VAL A 26 -13.26 17.84 -4.43
C VAL A 26 -12.93 19.32 -4.63
N ASN A 27 -11.96 19.86 -3.88
CA ASN A 27 -11.57 21.26 -4.05
C ASN A 27 -10.91 21.55 -5.39
N HIS A 28 -10.13 20.61 -5.95
CA HIS A 28 -9.61 20.73 -7.31
C HIS A 28 -10.74 20.82 -8.34
N SER A 29 -11.76 19.95 -8.23
CA SER A 29 -12.92 19.98 -9.12
C SER A 29 -13.76 21.25 -8.95
N LEU A 30 -13.89 21.76 -7.73
CA LEU A 30 -14.57 23.04 -7.45
C LEU A 30 -13.77 24.24 -7.98
N ALA A 31 -12.44 24.17 -7.94
CA ALA A 31 -11.57 25.21 -8.49
C ALA A 31 -11.71 25.31 -10.02
N GLU A 32 -11.85 24.19 -10.71
CA GLU A 32 -12.16 24.16 -12.16
C GLU A 32 -13.51 24.81 -12.48
N GLN A 33 -14.47 24.76 -11.54
CA GLN A 33 -15.79 25.38 -11.66
C GLN A 33 -15.83 26.83 -11.12
N GLY A 34 -14.68 27.41 -10.75
CA GLY A 34 -14.56 28.80 -10.30
C GLY A 34 -14.99 29.06 -8.85
N SER A 35 -15.19 28.01 -8.03
CA SER A 35 -15.59 28.10 -6.62
C SER A 35 -14.57 27.42 -5.71
N ALA A 36 -13.29 27.80 -5.85
CA ALA A 36 -12.19 27.25 -5.04
C ALA A 36 -12.30 27.68 -3.58
N VAL A 37 -12.10 26.75 -2.65
CA VAL A 37 -11.90 27.07 -1.23
C VAL A 37 -10.41 27.29 -0.99
N GLU A 38 -10.00 28.52 -0.68
CA GLU A 38 -8.58 28.88 -0.46
C GLU A 38 -7.90 28.08 0.66
N ALA A 39 -8.68 27.57 1.62
CA ALA A 39 -8.18 26.80 2.76
C ALA A 39 -7.74 25.35 2.41
N VAL A 40 -8.05 24.85 1.22
CA VAL A 40 -7.70 23.49 0.79
C VAL A 40 -6.78 23.55 -0.43
N PRO A 41 -5.64 22.84 -0.47
CA PRO A 41 -4.79 22.81 -1.65
C PRO A 41 -5.56 22.28 -2.88
N SER A 42 -5.57 23.01 -3.99
CA SER A 42 -6.11 22.57 -5.29
C SER A 42 -5.07 21.79 -6.10
N ALA A 43 -4.32 20.90 -5.43
CA ALA A 43 -3.31 20.08 -6.10
C ALA A 43 -3.99 18.99 -6.93
N SER A 44 -3.49 18.74 -8.14
CA SER A 44 -3.99 17.63 -8.96
C SER A 44 -3.76 16.29 -8.24
N ILE A 45 -4.64 15.32 -8.46
CA ILE A 45 -4.59 13.98 -7.82
C ILE A 45 -3.22 13.30 -8.07
N HIS A 46 -2.60 13.60 -9.21
CA HIS A 46 -1.26 13.13 -9.57
C HIS A 46 -0.14 13.76 -8.75
N ALA A 47 -0.32 14.97 -8.21
CA ALA A 47 0.62 15.60 -7.30
C ALA A 47 0.57 15.02 -5.87
N VAL A 48 -0.59 14.48 -5.49
CA VAL A 48 -0.80 13.83 -4.18
C VAL A 48 -0.44 12.35 -4.20
N CYS A 49 -0.33 11.75 -5.40
CA CYS A 49 0.14 10.39 -5.57
C CYS A 49 1.69 10.35 -5.63
N PRO A 50 2.38 9.71 -4.67
CA PRO A 50 3.84 9.65 -4.68
C PRO A 50 4.42 8.88 -5.87
N PHE A 51 3.59 8.14 -6.62
CA PHE A 51 3.99 7.52 -7.90
C PHE A 51 4.23 8.55 -9.01
N GLY A 52 3.56 9.71 -8.98
CA GLY A 52 3.77 10.79 -9.96
C GLY A 52 5.22 11.27 -9.99
N GLY A 53 5.90 11.30 -8.82
CA GLY A 53 7.30 11.71 -8.70
C GLY A 53 8.30 10.81 -9.44
N VAL A 54 8.01 9.50 -9.58
CA VAL A 54 8.93 8.55 -10.24
C VAL A 54 9.04 8.85 -11.74
N VAL A 55 7.94 9.28 -12.35
CA VAL A 55 7.91 9.68 -13.76
C VAL A 55 8.43 11.10 -13.95
N SER A 56 8.26 11.99 -12.96
CA SER A 56 8.95 13.28 -12.93
C SER A 56 10.47 13.12 -12.97
N ILE A 57 11.05 12.11 -12.27
CA ILE A 57 12.48 11.80 -12.37
C ILE A 57 12.84 11.39 -13.80
N TYR A 58 12.07 10.50 -14.45
CA TYR A 58 12.38 10.09 -15.82
C TYR A 58 12.41 11.28 -16.79
N ARG A 59 11.43 12.19 -16.71
CA ARG A 59 11.42 13.42 -17.52
C ARG A 59 12.58 14.36 -17.17
N PHE A 60 12.93 14.48 -15.88
CA PHE A 60 14.08 15.27 -15.46
C PHE A 60 15.40 14.73 -16.04
N VAL A 61 15.62 13.41 -15.93
CA VAL A 61 16.83 12.74 -16.41
C VAL A 61 16.94 12.76 -17.94
N THR A 62 15.82 12.66 -18.65
CA THR A 62 15.83 12.57 -20.13
C THR A 62 15.67 13.90 -20.86
N GLN A 63 14.99 14.90 -20.27
CA GLN A 63 14.64 16.16 -20.95
C GLN A 63 15.29 17.40 -20.33
N GLY A 64 15.96 17.30 -19.18
CA GLY A 64 16.72 18.39 -18.57
C GLY A 64 15.89 19.61 -18.12
N SER A 65 14.57 19.59 -18.28
CA SER A 65 13.68 20.73 -18.00
C SER A 65 12.90 20.54 -16.69
N PHE A 66 13.10 21.45 -15.72
CA PHE A 66 12.22 21.62 -14.56
C PHE A 66 10.95 22.35 -14.99
N VAL A 67 9.78 21.69 -14.98
CA VAL A 67 8.49 22.40 -15.07
C VAL A 67 8.11 22.84 -13.65
N GLN A 68 8.33 24.12 -13.36
CA GLN A 68 8.63 24.67 -12.04
C GLN A 68 7.52 24.68 -10.97
N LYS A 69 6.24 24.37 -11.24
CA LYS A 69 5.17 24.60 -10.23
C LYS A 69 4.41 23.38 -9.71
N VAL A 70 4.50 22.22 -10.37
CA VAL A 70 3.74 21.01 -9.98
C VAL A 70 4.64 19.93 -9.35
N HIS A 71 5.92 20.24 -9.08
CA HIS A 71 6.94 19.23 -8.80
C HIS A 71 7.59 19.26 -7.42
N GLU A 72 7.67 20.38 -6.70
CA GLU A 72 8.37 20.40 -5.40
C GLU A 72 7.69 19.53 -4.33
N ALA A 73 6.36 19.65 -4.21
CA ALA A 73 5.59 18.88 -3.23
C ALA A 73 5.59 17.38 -3.57
N SER A 74 5.34 17.01 -4.83
CA SER A 74 5.31 15.63 -5.31
C SER A 74 6.67 14.94 -5.18
N PHE A 75 7.76 15.66 -5.47
CA PHE A 75 9.11 15.16 -5.31
C PHE A 75 9.46 14.96 -3.84
N SER A 76 9.15 15.94 -2.98
CA SER A 76 9.38 15.84 -1.54
C SER A 76 8.62 14.67 -0.92
N LEU A 77 7.34 14.49 -1.28
CA LEU A 77 6.53 13.36 -0.85
C LEU A 77 7.11 12.02 -1.29
N MET A 78 7.55 11.90 -2.55
CA MET A 78 8.18 10.69 -3.05
C MET A 78 9.47 10.37 -2.28
N VAL A 79 10.34 11.36 -2.02
CA VAL A 79 11.59 11.17 -1.26
C VAL A 79 11.28 10.67 0.14
N ILE A 80 10.32 11.31 0.84
CA ILE A 80 9.91 10.91 2.20
C ILE A 80 9.32 9.49 2.20
N VAL A 81 8.44 9.17 1.25
CA VAL A 81 7.81 7.85 1.17
C VAL A 81 8.85 6.78 0.80
N PHE A 82 9.77 7.07 -0.11
CA PHE A 82 10.82 6.13 -0.47
C PHE A 82 11.82 5.93 0.67
N PHE A 83 12.25 6.99 1.34
CA PHE A 83 13.14 6.91 2.50
C PHE A 83 12.50 6.13 3.66
N SER A 84 11.25 6.43 4.00
CA SER A 84 10.50 5.65 4.99
C SER A 84 10.33 4.19 4.57
N ALA A 85 10.15 3.93 3.26
CA ALA A 85 10.10 2.58 2.73
C ALA A 85 11.44 1.84 2.86
N VAL A 86 12.57 2.50 2.63
CA VAL A 86 13.90 1.92 2.84
C VAL A 86 14.11 1.58 4.31
N LEU A 87 13.67 2.41 5.25
CA LEU A 87 13.85 2.15 6.68
C LEU A 87 12.92 1.06 7.23
N PHE A 88 11.61 1.15 6.96
CA PHE A 88 10.58 0.35 7.61
C PHE A 88 9.83 -0.59 6.67
N GLY A 89 10.17 -0.62 5.38
CA GLY A 89 9.36 -1.24 4.33
C GLY A 89 8.15 -0.37 3.95
N PRO A 90 7.23 -0.84 3.08
CA PRO A 90 6.14 -0.06 2.49
C PRO A 90 5.03 0.43 3.45
N VAL A 91 5.37 1.14 4.52
CA VAL A 91 4.46 1.64 5.57
C VAL A 91 3.36 2.52 4.98
N PHE A 92 3.69 3.34 3.98
CA PHE A 92 2.72 4.15 3.26
C PHE A 92 1.55 3.31 2.71
N CYS A 93 1.83 2.15 2.10
CA CYS A 93 0.80 1.26 1.55
C CYS A 93 -0.11 0.67 2.64
N GLY A 94 0.40 0.47 3.86
CA GLY A 94 -0.34 -0.08 5.00
C GLY A 94 -1.17 0.94 5.77
N TRP A 95 -0.69 2.19 5.90
CA TRP A 95 -1.20 3.18 6.85
C TRP A 95 -1.80 4.44 6.22
N VAL A 96 -1.32 4.83 5.03
CA VAL A 96 -1.61 6.15 4.44
C VAL A 96 -2.37 6.03 3.13
N CYS A 97 -2.03 5.06 2.28
CA CYS A 97 -2.61 4.89 0.96
C CYS A 97 -4.15 4.75 1.03
N PRO A 98 -4.92 5.69 0.48
CA PRO A 98 -6.38 5.68 0.58
C PRO A 98 -6.98 4.57 -0.27
N PHE A 99 -6.39 4.25 -1.43
CA PHE A 99 -6.86 3.16 -2.29
C PHE A 99 -6.69 1.79 -1.63
N GLY A 100 -5.56 1.58 -0.95
CA GLY A 100 -5.34 0.37 -0.16
C GLY A 100 -6.32 0.27 1.01
N SER A 101 -6.59 1.39 1.67
CA SER A 101 -7.54 1.49 2.79
C SER A 101 -8.97 1.19 2.34
N PHE A 102 -9.38 1.74 1.19
CA PHE A 102 -10.67 1.48 0.57
C PHE A 102 -10.85 -0.02 0.25
N GLN A 103 -9.86 -0.65 -0.38
CA GLN A 103 -9.88 -2.11 -0.63
C GLN A 103 -9.95 -2.92 0.68
N GLU A 104 -9.31 -2.47 1.76
CA GLU A 104 -9.42 -3.13 3.06
C GLU A 104 -10.82 -2.99 3.67
N TRP A 105 -11.49 -1.86 3.49
CA TRP A 105 -12.87 -1.67 3.96
C TRP A 105 -13.87 -2.52 3.17
N VAL A 106 -13.73 -2.57 1.84
CA VAL A 106 -14.48 -3.49 0.99
C VAL A 106 -14.18 -4.95 1.39
N GLY A 107 -12.93 -5.24 1.70
CA GLY A 107 -12.52 -6.55 2.20
C GLY A 107 -13.12 -6.94 3.55
N LYS A 108 -13.29 -5.99 4.48
CA LYS A 108 -14.03 -6.22 5.74
C LYS A 108 -15.49 -6.57 5.49
N LEU A 109 -16.11 -5.91 4.49
CA LEU A 109 -17.46 -6.25 4.05
C LEU A 109 -17.50 -7.66 3.44
N GLY A 110 -16.56 -8.00 2.56
CA GLY A 110 -16.39 -9.36 2.03
C GLY A 110 -16.20 -10.42 3.13
N ARG A 111 -15.39 -10.12 4.15
CA ARG A 111 -15.19 -10.99 5.32
C ARG A 111 -16.47 -11.19 6.13
N ARG A 112 -17.35 -10.18 6.19
CA ARG A 112 -18.66 -10.30 6.83
C ARG A 112 -19.59 -11.25 6.05
N PHE A 113 -19.52 -11.24 4.72
CA PHE A 113 -20.32 -12.11 3.85
C PHE A 113 -19.78 -13.55 3.75
N PHE A 114 -18.48 -13.72 3.51
CA PHE A 114 -17.85 -15.02 3.27
C PHE A 114 -17.24 -15.66 4.54
N GLY A 115 -17.24 -14.94 5.66
CA GLY A 115 -16.78 -15.43 6.95
C GLY A 115 -15.34 -15.93 6.93
N ARG A 116 -15.13 -17.17 7.41
CA ARG A 116 -13.80 -17.81 7.49
C ARG A 116 -13.19 -18.17 6.13
N ARG A 117 -13.97 -18.19 5.04
CA ARG A 117 -13.48 -18.51 3.69
C ARG A 117 -12.83 -17.29 3.00
N TYR A 118 -13.14 -16.08 3.45
CA TYR A 118 -12.58 -14.86 2.90
C TYR A 118 -11.04 -14.86 2.91
N ASN A 119 -10.41 -14.33 1.84
CA ASN A 119 -8.96 -14.29 1.63
C ASN A 119 -8.26 -15.66 1.59
N SER A 120 -9.01 -16.78 1.54
CA SER A 120 -8.48 -18.15 1.42
C SER A 120 -8.99 -18.91 0.18
N LEU A 121 -9.80 -18.25 -0.66
CA LEU A 121 -10.35 -18.82 -1.90
C LEU A 121 -9.26 -19.08 -2.96
N VAL A 122 -8.21 -18.25 -2.99
CA VAL A 122 -7.10 -18.42 -3.94
C VAL A 122 -6.06 -19.37 -3.34
N PRO A 123 -5.72 -20.48 -4.02
CA PRO A 123 -4.67 -21.39 -3.56
C PRO A 123 -3.33 -20.66 -3.41
N ARG A 124 -2.55 -21.00 -2.39
CA ARG A 124 -1.28 -20.29 -2.07
C ARG A 124 -0.28 -20.22 -3.22
N LYS A 125 -0.21 -21.26 -4.05
CA LYS A 125 0.68 -21.26 -5.23
C LYS A 125 0.24 -20.21 -6.26
N ALA A 126 -1.06 -20.13 -6.53
CA ALA A 126 -1.63 -19.12 -7.42
C ALA A 126 -1.47 -17.70 -6.83
N ASP A 127 -1.71 -17.54 -5.52
CA ASP A 127 -1.51 -16.28 -4.79
C ASP A 127 -0.08 -15.72 -4.94
N ARG A 128 0.91 -16.61 -4.86
CA ARG A 128 2.33 -16.27 -5.05
C ARG A 128 2.63 -15.94 -6.51
N LEU A 129 2.14 -16.73 -7.46
CA LEU A 129 2.35 -16.50 -8.90
C LEU A 129 1.71 -15.19 -9.36
N LEU A 130 0.46 -14.95 -9.01
CA LEU A 130 -0.24 -13.69 -9.27
C LEU A 130 0.47 -12.51 -8.59
N GLY A 131 1.11 -12.74 -7.45
CA GLY A 131 1.95 -11.75 -6.77
C GLY A 131 3.14 -11.26 -7.61
N TYR A 132 3.58 -12.01 -8.63
CA TYR A 132 4.61 -11.55 -9.56
C TYR A 132 4.06 -10.67 -10.70
N LEU A 133 2.76 -10.71 -10.97
CA LEU A 133 2.15 -9.90 -12.04
C LEU A 133 2.38 -8.39 -11.83
N ARG A 134 2.45 -7.92 -10.59
CA ARG A 134 2.72 -6.50 -10.29
C ARG A 134 4.10 -6.04 -10.80
N TYR A 135 5.07 -6.96 -10.92
CA TYR A 135 6.37 -6.66 -11.51
C TYR A 135 6.29 -6.62 -13.04
N LEU A 136 5.45 -7.45 -13.66
CA LEU A 136 5.16 -7.34 -15.09
C LEU A 136 4.48 -6.00 -15.39
N VAL A 137 3.51 -5.57 -14.57
CA VAL A 137 2.89 -4.25 -14.68
C VAL A 137 3.94 -3.15 -14.48
N LEU A 138 4.83 -3.27 -13.49
CA LEU A 138 5.91 -2.29 -13.30
C LEU A 138 6.81 -2.17 -14.54
N VAL A 139 7.31 -3.29 -15.08
CA VAL A 139 8.15 -3.31 -16.29
C VAL A 139 7.39 -2.71 -17.47
N TRP A 140 6.13 -3.09 -17.66
CA TRP A 140 5.29 -2.54 -18.72
C TRP A 140 5.08 -1.03 -18.58
N VAL A 141 4.78 -0.52 -17.38
CA VAL A 141 4.62 0.93 -17.14
C VAL A 141 5.92 1.67 -17.43
N VAL A 142 7.06 1.17 -16.93
CA VAL A 142 8.37 1.79 -17.17
C VAL A 142 8.69 1.82 -18.67
N TYR A 143 8.49 0.70 -19.37
CA TYR A 143 8.73 0.60 -20.81
C TYR A 143 7.80 1.50 -21.62
N ALA A 144 6.49 1.44 -21.36
CA ALA A 144 5.49 2.23 -22.07
C ALA A 144 5.69 3.73 -21.84
N THR A 145 6.05 4.15 -20.61
CA THR A 145 6.41 5.54 -20.32
C THR A 145 7.72 5.95 -20.99
N ALA A 146 8.70 5.06 -21.07
CA ALA A 146 9.96 5.34 -21.75
C ALA A 146 9.79 5.59 -23.25
N VAL A 147 8.95 4.78 -23.92
CA VAL A 147 8.68 4.89 -25.37
C VAL A 147 7.75 6.06 -25.70
N SER A 148 6.67 6.24 -24.93
CA SER A 148 5.64 7.25 -25.24
C SER A 148 5.94 8.65 -24.69
N ALA A 149 6.93 8.79 -23.80
CA ALA A 149 7.19 9.97 -22.99
C ALA A 149 5.96 10.51 -22.21
N LYS A 150 4.91 9.70 -22.08
CA LYS A 150 3.64 10.01 -21.39
C LYS A 150 3.37 9.00 -20.28
N LEU A 151 2.59 9.41 -19.28
CA LEU A 151 2.18 8.54 -18.18
C LEU A 151 1.02 7.64 -18.62
N VAL A 152 1.32 6.57 -19.36
CA VAL A 152 0.32 5.61 -19.86
C VAL A 152 -0.49 5.00 -18.72
N PHE A 153 0.15 4.77 -17.56
CA PHE A 153 -0.51 4.20 -16.38
C PHE A 153 -1.71 5.02 -15.89
N SER A 154 -1.75 6.34 -16.12
CA SER A 154 -2.88 7.19 -15.70
C SER A 154 -4.23 6.67 -16.22
N THR A 155 -4.24 6.16 -17.46
CA THR A 155 -5.45 5.62 -18.11
C THR A 155 -5.95 4.30 -17.51
N TYR A 156 -5.13 3.62 -16.72
CA TYR A 156 -5.42 2.34 -16.10
C TYR A 156 -5.41 2.41 -14.56
N ASP A 157 -5.23 3.59 -13.97
CA ASP A 157 -5.07 3.74 -12.53
C ASP A 157 -6.42 3.77 -11.80
N PRO A 158 -6.80 2.69 -11.07
CA PRO A 158 -8.04 2.69 -10.32
C PRO A 158 -8.01 3.64 -9.11
N TYR A 159 -6.82 4.07 -8.66
CA TYR A 159 -6.73 5.12 -7.65
C TYR A 159 -7.28 6.44 -8.17
N SER A 160 -6.85 6.89 -9.36
CA SER A 160 -7.40 8.09 -9.97
C SER A 160 -8.90 7.95 -10.20
N ALA A 161 -9.36 6.83 -10.76
CA ALA A 161 -10.79 6.59 -10.98
C ALA A 161 -11.62 6.65 -9.68
N LEU A 162 -11.09 6.17 -8.55
CA LEU A 162 -11.80 6.23 -7.26
C LEU A 162 -12.09 7.68 -6.81
N PHE A 163 -11.25 8.63 -7.21
CA PHE A 163 -11.37 10.04 -6.85
C PHE A 163 -11.87 10.93 -8.00
N THR A 164 -12.08 10.40 -9.21
CA THR A 164 -12.59 11.18 -10.34
C THR A 164 -13.84 10.60 -10.98
N PHE A 165 -14.39 9.48 -10.47
CA PHE A 165 -15.56 8.84 -11.08
C PHE A 165 -16.79 9.75 -11.15
N TRP A 166 -16.87 10.80 -10.33
CA TRP A 166 -17.96 11.80 -10.34
C TRP A 166 -17.71 12.99 -11.28
N THR A 167 -16.53 13.06 -11.92
CA THR A 167 -16.14 14.16 -12.80
C THR A 167 -16.33 13.78 -14.27
N SER A 168 -16.48 14.78 -15.14
CA SER A 168 -16.64 14.59 -16.59
C SER A 168 -15.38 14.09 -17.31
N GLU A 169 -14.22 14.11 -16.66
CA GLU A 169 -12.92 13.71 -17.25
C GLU A 169 -12.58 12.22 -17.06
N VAL A 170 -13.56 11.41 -16.65
CA VAL A 170 -13.30 10.03 -16.27
C VAL A 170 -12.96 9.13 -17.47
N GLN A 171 -11.84 8.42 -17.39
CA GLN A 171 -11.51 7.39 -18.37
C GLN A 171 -12.29 6.10 -18.08
N LEU A 172 -13.10 5.66 -19.05
CA LEU A 172 -13.91 4.44 -18.92
C LEU A 172 -13.08 3.20 -18.55
N THR A 173 -11.84 3.11 -19.06
CA THR A 173 -10.91 2.02 -18.76
C THR A 173 -10.54 1.95 -17.28
N ALA A 174 -10.21 3.10 -16.66
CA ALA A 174 -9.83 3.16 -15.26
C ALA A 174 -11.02 2.84 -14.33
N VAL A 175 -12.23 3.24 -14.71
CA VAL A 175 -13.47 2.88 -13.98
C VAL A 175 -13.77 1.39 -14.08
N ALA A 176 -13.64 0.81 -15.28
CA ALA A 176 -13.83 -0.63 -15.46
C ALA A 176 -12.86 -1.43 -14.57
N ILE A 177 -11.59 -1.01 -14.51
CA ILE A 177 -10.58 -1.61 -13.61
C ILE A 177 -10.95 -1.40 -12.14
N LEU A 178 -11.39 -0.20 -11.76
CA LEU A 178 -11.84 0.08 -10.39
C LEU A 178 -12.98 -0.85 -9.97
N ILE A 179 -14.02 -1.00 -10.80
CA ILE A 179 -15.15 -1.91 -10.54
C ILE A 179 -14.64 -3.34 -10.37
N LEU A 180 -13.79 -3.80 -11.28
CA LEU A 180 -13.18 -5.13 -11.21
C LEU A 180 -12.39 -5.32 -9.90
N VAL A 181 -11.61 -4.33 -9.47
CA VAL A 181 -10.85 -4.37 -8.22
C VAL A 181 -11.79 -4.38 -7.01
N ILE A 182 -12.89 -3.61 -7.02
CA ILE A 182 -13.88 -3.61 -5.94
C ILE A 182 -14.53 -4.99 -5.82
N LEU A 183 -14.98 -5.56 -6.93
CA LEU A 183 -15.57 -6.90 -6.96
C LEU A 183 -14.57 -7.95 -6.46
N ALA A 184 -13.33 -7.90 -6.94
CA ALA A 184 -12.26 -8.79 -6.48
C ALA A 184 -11.95 -8.61 -4.98
N SER A 185 -12.08 -7.39 -4.45
CA SER A 185 -11.82 -7.07 -3.04
C SER A 185 -12.84 -7.71 -2.09
N LEU A 186 -14.01 -8.14 -2.59
CA LEU A 186 -14.98 -8.90 -1.81
C LEU A 186 -14.50 -10.34 -1.52
N PHE A 187 -13.61 -10.88 -2.35
CA PHE A 187 -13.12 -12.26 -2.26
C PHE A 187 -11.68 -12.35 -1.73
N VAL A 188 -10.83 -11.41 -2.12
CA VAL A 188 -9.40 -11.35 -1.78
C VAL A 188 -9.09 -10.00 -1.16
N GLU A 189 -8.27 -9.97 -0.12
CA GLU A 189 -7.91 -8.71 0.52
C GLU A 189 -6.87 -7.94 -0.31
N ARG A 190 -7.18 -6.69 -0.67
CA ARG A 190 -6.30 -5.76 -1.41
C ARG A 190 -5.74 -6.34 -2.73
N PRO A 191 -6.58 -6.84 -3.65
CA PRO A 191 -6.14 -7.55 -4.86
C PRO A 191 -5.27 -6.68 -5.78
N TRP A 192 -5.55 -5.37 -5.89
CA TRP A 192 -4.72 -4.47 -6.70
C TRP A 192 -3.32 -4.33 -6.12
N CYS A 193 -3.20 -4.06 -4.81
CA CYS A 193 -1.91 -3.94 -4.14
C CYS A 193 -1.10 -5.24 -4.20
N LYS A 194 -1.79 -6.38 -4.25
CA LYS A 194 -1.20 -7.71 -4.26
C LYS A 194 -0.72 -8.15 -5.64
N TYR A 195 -1.47 -7.82 -6.70
CA TYR A 195 -1.26 -8.41 -8.02
C TYR A 195 -0.93 -7.42 -9.14
N ALA A 196 -1.26 -6.13 -9.02
CA ALA A 196 -1.16 -5.22 -10.16
C ALA A 196 -0.46 -3.88 -9.86
N CYS A 197 -0.41 -3.44 -8.60
CA CYS A 197 0.10 -2.11 -8.25
C CYS A 197 1.62 -2.00 -8.54
N PRO A 198 2.06 -1.19 -9.54
CA PRO A 198 3.47 -1.04 -9.87
C PRO A 198 4.23 -0.32 -8.74
N TYR A 199 3.58 0.64 -8.08
CA TYR A 199 4.18 1.34 -6.93
C TYR A 199 4.40 0.41 -5.73
N GLY A 200 3.44 -0.47 -5.45
CA GLY A 200 3.59 -1.51 -4.43
C GLY A 200 4.66 -2.55 -4.77
N ALA A 201 4.90 -2.80 -6.06
CA ALA A 201 6.00 -3.64 -6.53
C ALA A 201 7.36 -2.98 -6.24
N LEU A 202 7.50 -1.70 -6.58
CA LEU A 202 8.71 -0.90 -6.38
C LEU A 202 9.06 -0.74 -4.89
N LEU A 203 8.13 -0.20 -4.09
CA LEU A 203 8.34 -0.07 -2.64
C LEU A 203 8.53 -1.45 -2.00
N GLY A 204 7.84 -2.47 -2.49
CA GLY A 204 7.98 -3.84 -1.99
C GLY A 204 9.40 -4.39 -2.02
N LEU A 205 10.25 -3.92 -2.94
CA LEU A 205 11.66 -4.31 -3.01
C LEU A 205 12.45 -3.84 -1.79
N THR A 206 12.07 -2.73 -1.16
CA THR A 206 12.77 -2.23 0.03
C THR A 206 12.65 -3.19 1.22
N ASN A 207 11.65 -4.08 1.23
CA ASN A 207 11.54 -5.13 2.26
C ASN A 207 12.78 -6.05 2.30
N LEU A 208 13.49 -6.21 1.18
CA LEU A 208 14.68 -7.04 1.10
C LEU A 208 15.85 -6.44 1.88
N VAL A 209 15.98 -5.11 1.87
CA VAL A 209 17.14 -4.39 2.42
C VAL A 209 16.84 -3.61 3.71
N ARG A 210 15.57 -3.41 4.07
CA ARG A 210 15.19 -2.57 5.21
C ARG A 210 15.89 -2.95 6.52
N PRO A 211 16.39 -1.99 7.32
CA PRO A 211 16.97 -2.29 8.61
C PRO A 211 15.88 -2.69 9.62
N PHE A 212 14.78 -1.95 9.69
CA PHE A 212 13.67 -2.25 10.59
C PHE A 212 12.70 -3.21 9.92
N SER A 213 12.72 -4.47 10.34
CA SER A 213 11.88 -5.52 9.78
C SER A 213 11.01 -6.17 10.83
N ILE A 214 9.92 -6.80 10.39
CA ILE A 214 9.08 -7.59 11.29
C ILE A 214 9.82 -8.88 11.58
N ARG A 215 10.14 -9.11 12.85
CA ARG A 215 10.85 -10.29 13.33
C ARG A 215 9.96 -11.11 14.24
N ARG A 216 10.10 -12.44 14.13
CA ARG A 216 9.46 -13.42 15.00
C ARG A 216 10.54 -14.07 15.86
N GLU A 217 10.34 -14.05 17.17
CA GLU A 217 11.18 -14.76 18.13
C GLU A 217 10.69 -16.22 18.23
N PRO A 218 11.48 -17.24 17.83
CA PRO A 218 11.03 -18.62 17.86
C PRO A 218 10.79 -19.16 19.27
N SER A 219 11.59 -18.75 20.25
CA SER A 219 11.52 -19.26 21.63
C SER A 219 10.21 -18.90 22.34
N THR A 220 9.64 -17.74 22.05
CA THR A 220 8.35 -17.31 22.63
C THR A 220 7.13 -17.73 21.80
N CYS A 221 7.34 -18.32 20.61
CA CYS A 221 6.26 -18.58 19.67
C CYS A 221 5.56 -19.91 19.92
N ILE A 222 4.26 -19.85 20.22
CA ILE A 222 3.38 -21.03 20.40
C ILE A 222 2.79 -21.61 19.10
N SER A 223 3.31 -21.22 17.93
CA SER A 223 2.90 -21.76 16.61
C SER A 223 1.39 -21.75 16.30
N CYS A 224 0.63 -20.78 16.84
CA CYS A 224 -0.83 -20.72 16.68
C CYS A 224 -1.32 -20.28 15.29
N GLY A 225 -0.43 -19.80 14.41
CA GLY A 225 -0.75 -19.37 13.04
C GLY A 225 -1.62 -18.10 12.93
N LYS A 226 -1.89 -17.38 14.02
CA LYS A 226 -2.74 -16.18 14.02
C LYS A 226 -2.13 -15.02 13.21
N CYS A 227 -0.80 -14.91 13.20
CA CYS A 227 -0.06 -13.93 12.40
C CYS A 227 -0.26 -14.14 10.88
N ASP A 228 -0.36 -15.39 10.42
CA ASP A 228 -0.64 -15.70 9.00
C ASP A 228 -2.07 -15.31 8.63
N ARG A 229 -3.04 -15.69 9.46
CA ARG A 229 -4.48 -15.46 9.21
C ARG A 229 -4.87 -13.99 9.22
N THR A 230 -4.16 -13.17 9.99
CA THR A 230 -4.42 -11.73 10.06
C THR A 230 -3.68 -10.92 9.00
N CYS A 231 -2.73 -11.52 8.29
CA CYS A 231 -1.94 -10.82 7.29
C CYS A 231 -2.81 -10.52 6.06
N PRO A 232 -3.06 -9.24 5.71
CA PRO A 232 -3.88 -8.90 4.54
C PRO A 232 -3.26 -9.42 3.23
N MET A 233 -1.95 -9.62 3.21
CA MET A 233 -1.19 -10.01 2.02
C MET A 233 -0.95 -11.53 1.92
N ASN A 234 -1.56 -12.35 2.78
CA ASN A 234 -1.37 -13.81 2.82
C ASN A 234 0.10 -14.26 2.97
N ILE A 235 0.88 -13.55 3.79
CA ILE A 235 2.29 -13.89 4.06
C ILE A 235 2.36 -14.89 5.22
N LYS A 236 3.24 -15.90 5.07
CA LYS A 236 3.54 -16.87 6.12
C LYS A 236 4.55 -16.31 7.12
N VAL A 237 4.03 -15.54 8.08
CA VAL A 237 4.81 -14.92 9.16
C VAL A 237 5.28 -15.99 10.15
N SER A 238 4.49 -17.04 10.38
CA SER A 238 4.85 -18.15 11.29
C SER A 238 6.09 -18.93 10.83
N GLU A 239 6.31 -19.02 9.52
CA GLU A 239 7.41 -19.78 8.90
C GLU A 239 8.71 -18.95 8.75
N SER A 240 8.67 -17.65 9.04
CA SER A 240 9.81 -16.75 8.87
C SER A 240 10.27 -16.16 10.21
N THR A 241 11.56 -16.19 10.50
CA THR A 241 12.16 -15.44 11.63
C THR A 241 12.25 -13.95 11.32
N ASN A 242 12.53 -13.61 10.06
CA ASN A 242 12.58 -12.24 9.56
C ASN A 242 11.71 -12.11 8.31
N VAL A 243 10.65 -11.30 8.37
CA VAL A 243 9.71 -11.14 7.27
C VAL A 243 10.30 -10.21 6.21
N ARG A 244 10.88 -10.82 5.16
CA ARG A 244 11.48 -10.17 3.99
C ARG A 244 10.64 -10.31 2.70
N ASP A 245 9.40 -10.80 2.80
CA ASP A 245 8.49 -10.93 1.65
C ASP A 245 8.21 -9.54 1.02
N THR A 246 8.43 -9.42 -0.28
CA THR A 246 8.28 -8.16 -1.01
C THR A 246 6.83 -7.66 -1.06
N ARG A 247 5.85 -8.50 -0.73
CA ARG A 247 4.43 -8.12 -0.63
C ARG A 247 4.09 -7.55 0.74
N CYS A 248 4.99 -7.59 1.71
CA CYS A 248 4.73 -7.01 3.03
C CYS A 248 4.51 -5.50 2.92
N ILE A 249 3.36 -5.03 3.38
CA ILE A 249 3.00 -3.60 3.38
C ILE A 249 3.29 -2.90 4.71
N SER A 250 4.07 -3.53 5.59
CA SER A 250 4.38 -3.03 6.93
C SER A 250 3.17 -2.44 7.67
N CYS A 251 2.08 -3.21 7.74
CA CYS A 251 0.85 -2.80 8.43
C CYS A 251 0.86 -3.14 9.94
N MET A 252 1.83 -3.94 10.38
CA MET A 252 2.00 -4.41 11.77
C MET A 252 0.83 -5.21 12.36
N GLU A 253 -0.15 -5.62 11.56
CA GLU A 253 -1.31 -6.37 12.04
C GLU A 253 -0.91 -7.72 12.65
N CYS A 254 0.16 -8.34 12.16
CA CYS A 254 0.67 -9.61 12.66
C CYS A 254 1.43 -9.51 13.99
N THR A 255 1.74 -8.29 14.47
CA THR A 255 2.56 -8.08 15.67
C THR A 255 1.83 -8.47 16.97
N SER A 256 2.60 -8.66 18.04
CA SER A 256 2.11 -8.89 19.41
C SER A 256 1.27 -7.74 19.96
N LYS A 257 1.45 -6.52 19.44
CA LYS A 257 0.61 -5.37 19.79
C LYS A 257 -0.82 -5.49 19.24
N SER A 258 -1.00 -6.10 18.06
CA SER A 258 -2.30 -6.18 17.39
C SER A 258 -2.96 -7.56 17.51
N ALA A 259 -2.34 -8.61 16.95
CA ALA A 259 -2.99 -9.91 16.79
C ALA A 259 -2.31 -11.07 17.52
N CYS A 260 -0.97 -11.11 17.56
CA CYS A 260 -0.26 -12.24 18.18
C CYS A 260 -0.58 -12.29 19.68
N PRO A 261 -1.00 -13.45 20.22
CA PRO A 261 -1.48 -13.55 21.61
C PRO A 261 -0.35 -13.51 22.65
N VAL A 262 0.89 -13.83 22.23
CA VAL A 262 2.06 -13.81 23.10
C VAL A 262 2.78 -12.47 22.94
N LYS A 263 3.11 -11.82 24.06
CA LYS A 263 3.83 -10.54 24.09
C LYS A 263 5.25 -10.72 23.54
N GLU A 264 5.77 -9.69 22.89
CA GLU A 264 7.18 -9.63 22.43
C GLU A 264 7.61 -10.77 21.47
N THR A 265 6.65 -11.49 20.87
CA THR A 265 6.94 -12.59 19.93
C THR A 265 7.07 -12.12 18.49
N VAL A 266 6.21 -11.20 18.05
CA VAL A 266 6.27 -10.66 16.69
C VAL A 266 6.33 -9.15 16.77
N GLU A 267 7.47 -8.57 16.45
CA GLU A 267 7.72 -7.14 16.61
C GLU A 267 8.40 -6.53 15.39
N LEU A 268 8.23 -5.22 15.23
CA LEU A 268 9.03 -4.44 14.29
C LEU A 268 10.30 -4.01 15.04
N THR A 269 11.42 -4.62 14.72
CA THR A 269 12.69 -4.38 15.43
C THR A 269 13.79 -3.98 14.47
N ALA A 270 14.73 -3.18 14.98
CA ALA A 270 15.96 -2.82 14.30
C ALA A 270 16.82 -4.07 14.01
N PRO A 271 17.86 -3.97 13.18
CA PRO A 271 18.85 -5.03 13.07
C PRO A 271 19.48 -5.28 14.43
N SER A 272 19.10 -6.36 15.10
CA SER A 272 19.83 -6.84 16.27
C SER A 272 21.12 -7.51 15.77
N PRO A 273 22.29 -7.11 16.28
CA PRO A 273 23.49 -7.92 16.13
C PRO A 273 23.28 -9.20 16.95
N ARG A 274 23.07 -10.33 16.25
CA ARG A 274 23.15 -11.70 16.79
C ARG A 274 22.47 -11.94 18.15
N ARG A 275 21.18 -12.32 18.13
CA ARG A 275 20.69 -13.40 19.01
C ARG A 275 20.60 -14.66 18.18
N SER A 276 21.75 -15.29 17.95
CA SER A 276 21.83 -16.65 17.41
C SER A 276 22.95 -17.36 18.15
N ALA A 277 22.60 -18.48 18.78
CA ALA A 277 23.49 -19.46 19.42
C ALA A 277 24.05 -19.08 20.80
N ASN A 278 23.22 -19.18 21.84
CA ASN A 278 23.66 -19.62 23.18
C ASN A 278 22.43 -20.12 23.95
N GLU A 279 21.98 -21.32 23.59
CA GLU A 279 21.07 -22.20 24.35
C GLU A 279 21.23 -23.60 23.72
N ALA A 280 22.48 -24.08 23.74
CA ALA A 280 22.88 -25.44 23.42
C ALA A 280 24.23 -25.70 24.10
N GLU A 281 24.23 -25.62 25.43
CA GLU A 281 25.16 -26.31 26.31
C GLU A 281 24.45 -26.61 27.64
#